data_AF-A0A381PVZ1-F1
#
_entry.id   AF-A0A381PVZ1-F1
#
_cell.length_a   1.000
_cell.length_b   1.000
_cell.length_c   1.000
_cell.angle_alpha   90.00
_cell.angle_beta   90.00
_cell.angle_gamma   90.00
#
_symmetry.space_group_name_H-M   'P 1'
#
loop_
_entity.id
_entity.type
_entity.pdbx_description
1 polymer ?
#
loop_
_entity_poly.entity_id
_entity_poly.type
_entity_poly.pdbx_seq_one_letter_code
_entity_poly.pdbx_strand_id
1 'polypeptide(L)'
;MGLLFIHINCSGTNPVTGFINSLSSKTKSSSLAQKVGKILPSSSKEFIDIYAMESQVRNHRVWVQEKSKELKSTKKALRSLMNASRQNDFQLYEFLDANLSVMAAAHENVLSNAIKEKKLIIRVQKSKKTNIDTKISGKDNTYLQQFIILDDAIDLRKSAYQESISKIKKALVKRDMDLVFIKEQKNEWFFITEELSDKRKEFQPSIDKLTASLVDAITNETNHIEKISKQLNKVESINKRLDFLDKLFLNIDKIAEKQKGGRVYLKKSSEFKEEYEIRFEKSVKDYEKYLENLRQLFIN
;
A
#
# COMPACT_ATOMS: atom_id res chain seq x y z
N MET A 1 -26.10 42.96 31.80
CA MET A 1 -26.79 42.29 30.68
C MET A 1 -25.99 41.04 30.31
N GLY A 2 -26.23 39.95 31.04
CA GLY A 2 -25.57 38.66 30.83
C GLY A 2 -26.50 37.72 30.09
N LEU A 3 -26.04 37.15 28.98
CA LEU A 3 -26.72 36.08 28.27
C LEU A 3 -26.07 34.74 28.64
N LEU A 4 -26.84 33.91 29.34
CA LEU A 4 -26.61 32.49 29.52
C LEU A 4 -26.71 31.80 28.15
N PHE A 5 -25.62 31.18 27.70
CA PHE A 5 -25.68 30.16 26.65
C PHE A 5 -25.49 28.78 27.30
N ILE A 6 -26.48 27.92 27.08
CA ILE A 6 -26.50 26.52 27.50
C ILE A 6 -25.53 25.74 26.60
N HIS A 7 -24.46 25.21 27.17
CA HIS A 7 -23.64 24.20 26.51
C HIS A 7 -24.37 22.85 26.54
N ILE A 8 -24.89 22.44 25.39
CA ILE A 8 -25.30 21.05 25.16
C ILE A 8 -24.06 20.31 24.66
N ASN A 9 -23.43 19.55 25.56
CA ASN A 9 -22.38 18.60 25.22
C ASN A 9 -23.00 17.41 24.48
N CYS A 10 -22.91 17.40 23.15
CA CYS A 10 -23.11 16.19 22.36
C CYS A 10 -21.77 15.44 22.26
N SER A 11 -21.53 14.54 23.21
CA SER A 11 -20.50 13.49 23.14
C SER A 11 -20.92 12.45 22.10
N GLY A 12 -20.60 12.69 20.83
CA GLY A 12 -20.69 11.68 19.77
C GLY A 12 -19.45 10.80 19.74
N THR A 13 -19.49 9.67 20.42
CA THR A 13 -18.47 8.61 20.29
C THR A 13 -18.49 8.03 18.87
N ASN A 14 -17.34 8.10 18.20
CA ASN A 14 -17.14 7.64 16.82
C ASN A 14 -17.22 6.10 16.73
N PRO A 15 -18.02 5.49 15.83
CA PRO A 15 -18.19 4.03 15.76
C PRO A 15 -16.98 3.26 15.18
N VAL A 16 -15.93 3.95 14.72
CA VAL A 16 -14.67 3.32 14.25
C VAL A 16 -13.73 2.95 15.40
N THR A 17 -13.74 3.72 16.50
CA THR A 17 -13.02 3.35 17.74
C THR A 17 -13.62 2.10 18.40
N GLY A 18 -14.91 1.82 18.20
CA GLY A 18 -15.57 0.62 18.73
C GLY A 18 -15.12 -0.67 18.03
N PHE A 19 -14.98 -0.66 16.70
CA PHE A 19 -14.59 -1.85 15.93
C PHE A 19 -13.11 -2.22 16.13
N ILE A 20 -12.23 -1.21 16.25
CA ILE A 20 -10.81 -1.42 16.54
C ILE A 20 -10.60 -1.87 17.99
N ASN A 21 -11.35 -1.30 18.96
CA ASN A 21 -11.23 -1.69 20.36
C ASN A 21 -11.80 -3.10 20.67
N SER A 22 -12.83 -3.56 19.95
CA SER A 22 -13.35 -4.93 20.10
C SER A 22 -12.43 -6.00 19.51
N LEU A 23 -11.59 -5.64 18.53
CA LEU A 23 -10.52 -6.50 18.01
C LEU A 23 -9.26 -6.45 18.90
N SER A 24 -9.01 -5.31 19.55
CA SER A 24 -7.84 -5.06 20.41
C SER A 24 -7.93 -5.70 21.81
N SER A 25 -9.13 -5.91 22.36
CA SER A 25 -9.29 -6.38 23.74
C SER A 25 -8.91 -7.86 23.98
N LYS A 26 -8.36 -8.57 22.99
CA LYS A 26 -7.88 -9.96 23.16
C LYS A 26 -6.43 -10.24 22.72
N THR A 27 -5.64 -9.25 22.31
CA THR A 27 -4.23 -9.49 21.99
C THR A 27 -3.37 -8.27 22.33
N LYS A 28 -2.51 -8.46 23.34
CA LYS A 28 -1.47 -7.52 23.80
C LYS A 28 -0.87 -6.72 22.62
N SER A 29 -1.09 -5.41 22.63
CA SER A 29 -0.70 -4.45 21.59
C SER A 29 0.82 -4.16 21.50
N SER A 30 1.68 -5.12 21.84
CA SER A 30 3.14 -4.95 21.78
C SER A 30 3.79 -5.60 20.56
N SER A 31 3.11 -6.50 19.84
CA SER A 31 3.74 -7.25 18.75
C SER A 31 3.70 -6.55 17.39
N LEU A 32 2.69 -5.71 17.11
CA LEU A 32 2.50 -5.07 15.79
C LEU A 32 3.48 -3.92 15.54
N ALA A 33 3.71 -3.06 16.52
CA ALA A 33 4.75 -2.02 16.43
C ALA A 33 6.16 -2.62 16.34
N GLN A 34 6.41 -3.75 17.03
CA GLN A 34 7.67 -4.51 16.91
C GLN A 34 7.82 -5.24 15.57
N LYS A 35 6.73 -5.60 14.88
CA LYS A 35 6.76 -6.23 13.55
C LYS A 35 6.95 -5.21 12.43
N VAL A 36 6.36 -4.02 12.54
CA VAL A 36 6.52 -2.93 11.56
C VAL A 36 7.88 -2.23 11.74
N GLY A 37 8.36 -2.08 12.98
CA GLY A 37 9.71 -1.58 13.26
C GLY A 37 10.85 -2.48 12.79
N LYS A 38 10.56 -3.74 12.41
CA LYS A 38 11.53 -4.70 11.83
C LYS A 38 11.66 -4.61 10.30
N ILE A 39 10.93 -3.71 9.63
CA ILE A 39 11.02 -3.48 8.18
C ILE A 39 11.61 -2.08 7.91
N LEU A 40 12.54 -1.65 8.74
CA LEU A 40 13.59 -0.72 8.35
C LEU A 40 14.85 -1.56 8.15
N PRO A 41 15.39 -1.70 6.93
CA PRO A 41 16.67 -2.35 6.79
C PRO A 41 17.73 -1.45 7.44
N SER A 42 18.16 -1.82 8.64
CA SER A 42 19.42 -1.36 9.25
C SER A 42 20.59 -2.25 8.81
N SER A 43 20.57 -2.73 7.56
CA SER A 43 21.71 -3.42 6.97
C SER A 43 22.45 -2.44 6.08
N SER A 44 23.74 -2.23 6.34
CA SER A 44 24.66 -1.80 5.28
C SER A 44 24.42 -2.73 4.09
N LYS A 45 23.78 -2.24 3.01
CA LYS A 45 23.53 -3.06 1.83
C LYS A 45 24.88 -3.57 1.31
N GLU A 46 25.13 -4.86 1.40
CA GLU A 46 26.34 -5.45 0.83
C GLU A 46 26.08 -5.76 -0.65
N PHE A 47 26.81 -5.06 -1.53
CA PHE A 47 26.84 -5.34 -2.96
C PHE A 47 27.99 -6.31 -3.24
N ILE A 48 27.71 -7.60 -3.08
CA ILE A 48 28.71 -8.67 -3.15
C ILE A 48 29.11 -8.96 -4.61
N ASP A 49 28.19 -8.74 -5.55
CA ASP A 49 28.43 -8.97 -6.97
C ASP A 49 27.67 -7.96 -7.85
N ILE A 50 27.89 -8.11 -9.17
CA ILE A 50 27.23 -7.27 -10.16
C ILE A 50 25.71 -7.49 -10.24
N TYR A 51 25.22 -8.68 -9.87
CA TYR A 51 23.79 -9.00 -9.89
C TYR A 51 23.04 -8.28 -8.76
N ALA A 52 23.67 -8.14 -7.59
CA ALA A 52 23.17 -7.32 -6.49
C ALA A 52 23.04 -5.85 -6.91
N MET A 53 24.06 -5.31 -7.58
CA MET A 53 24.02 -3.94 -8.15
C MET A 53 22.90 -3.80 -9.20
N GLU A 54 22.73 -4.77 -10.09
CA GLU A 54 21.66 -4.76 -11.09
C GLU A 54 20.26 -4.78 -10.47
N SER A 55 20.08 -5.62 -9.45
CA SER A 55 18.84 -5.69 -8.69
C SER A 55 18.48 -4.34 -8.10
N GLN A 56 19.47 -3.65 -7.53
CA GLN A 56 19.27 -2.33 -6.95
C GLN A 56 18.94 -1.26 -8.00
N VAL A 57 19.57 -1.29 -9.18
CA VAL A 57 19.19 -0.41 -10.29
C VAL A 57 17.75 -0.66 -10.74
N ARG A 58 17.27 -1.92 -10.72
CA ARG A 58 15.86 -2.23 -11.00
C ARG A 58 14.95 -1.63 -9.93
N ASN A 59 15.30 -1.72 -8.65
CA ASN A 59 14.55 -1.08 -7.55
C ASN A 59 14.46 0.44 -7.73
N HIS A 60 15.57 1.09 -8.10
CA HIS A 60 15.60 2.53 -8.40
C HIS A 60 14.70 2.90 -9.57
N ARG A 61 14.72 2.12 -10.64
CA ARG A 61 13.83 2.33 -11.80
C ARG A 61 12.36 2.24 -11.41
N VAL A 62 11.98 1.24 -10.60
CA VAL A 62 10.60 1.11 -10.09
C VAL A 62 10.22 2.35 -9.29
N TRP A 63 11.07 2.77 -8.35
CA TRP A 63 10.83 3.97 -7.54
C TRP A 63 10.63 5.22 -8.42
N VAL A 64 11.49 5.45 -9.42
CA VAL A 64 11.39 6.61 -10.32
C VAL A 64 10.08 6.61 -11.10
N GLN A 65 9.66 5.46 -11.62
CA GLN A 65 8.42 5.34 -12.38
C GLN A 65 7.18 5.58 -11.51
N GLU A 66 7.18 5.03 -10.30
CA GLU A 66 6.08 5.23 -9.36
C GLU A 66 5.99 6.68 -8.90
N LYS A 67 7.11 7.26 -8.47
CA LYS A 67 7.15 8.62 -7.92
C LYS A 67 6.94 9.72 -8.95
N SER A 68 7.21 9.45 -10.24
CA SER A 68 6.80 10.35 -11.32
C SER A 68 5.28 10.50 -11.40
N LYS A 69 4.53 9.39 -11.34
CA LYS A 69 3.06 9.39 -11.39
C LYS A 69 2.45 10.03 -10.13
N GLU A 70 3.07 9.75 -8.98
CA GLU A 70 2.69 10.31 -7.68
C GLU A 70 2.90 11.83 -7.65
N LEU A 71 4.07 12.32 -8.09
CA LEU A 71 4.36 13.76 -8.18
C LEU A 71 3.36 14.49 -9.08
N LYS A 72 3.06 13.92 -10.26
CA LYS A 72 2.07 14.47 -11.19
C LYS A 72 0.68 14.56 -10.55
N SER A 73 0.27 13.51 -9.85
CA SER A 73 -1.02 13.47 -9.16
C SER A 73 -1.07 14.44 -7.98
N THR A 74 0.02 14.56 -7.22
CA THR A 74 0.15 15.51 -6.10
C THR A 74 0.02 16.96 -6.58
N LYS A 75 0.76 17.34 -7.63
CA LYS A 75 0.64 18.67 -8.27
C LYS A 75 -0.79 18.94 -8.74
N LYS A 76 -1.45 17.94 -9.34
CA LYS A 76 -2.85 18.06 -9.80
C LYS A 76 -3.81 18.25 -8.62
N ALA A 77 -3.68 17.46 -7.56
CA ALA A 77 -4.54 17.52 -6.38
C ALA A 77 -4.44 18.88 -5.66
N LEU A 78 -3.22 19.43 -5.57
CA LEU A 78 -2.98 20.70 -4.87
C LEU A 78 -3.26 21.94 -5.74
N ARG A 79 -3.41 21.80 -7.06
CA ARG A 79 -3.50 22.92 -8.01
C ARG A 79 -4.57 23.95 -7.63
N SER A 80 -5.78 23.48 -7.30
CA SER A 80 -6.89 24.38 -6.94
C SER A 80 -6.58 25.15 -5.66
N LEU A 81 -6.07 24.45 -4.64
CA LEU A 81 -5.67 25.05 -3.37
C LEU A 81 -4.55 26.08 -3.58
N MET A 82 -3.50 25.73 -4.34
CA MET A 82 -2.40 26.65 -4.63
C MET A 82 -2.88 27.90 -5.36
N ASN A 83 -3.78 27.76 -6.34
CA ASN A 83 -4.34 28.90 -7.06
C ASN A 83 -5.13 29.84 -6.14
N ALA A 84 -5.95 29.31 -5.24
CA ALA A 84 -6.68 30.11 -4.25
C ALA A 84 -5.73 30.76 -3.22
N SER A 85 -4.69 30.03 -2.82
CA SER A 85 -3.71 30.49 -1.82
C SER A 85 -2.84 31.63 -2.35
N ARG A 86 -2.60 31.73 -3.66
CA ARG A 86 -1.86 32.87 -4.25
C ARG A 86 -2.39 34.24 -3.85
N GLN A 87 -3.70 34.34 -3.63
CA GLN A 87 -4.35 35.60 -3.26
C GLN A 87 -4.67 35.68 -1.76
N ASN A 88 -5.08 34.56 -1.16
CA ASN A 88 -5.69 34.55 0.17
C ASN A 88 -4.76 34.06 1.29
N ASP A 89 -3.71 33.28 0.96
CA ASP A 89 -2.72 32.74 1.91
C ASP A 89 -1.41 32.49 1.16
N PHE A 90 -0.69 33.58 0.86
CA PHE A 90 0.53 33.52 0.05
C PHE A 90 1.62 32.67 0.72
N GLN A 91 1.69 32.68 2.06
CA GLN A 91 2.63 31.84 2.81
C GLN A 91 2.37 30.35 2.57
N LEU A 92 1.11 29.91 2.54
CA LEU A 92 0.79 28.54 2.16
C LEU A 92 1.19 28.23 0.72
N TYR A 93 0.93 29.17 -0.20
CA TYR A 93 1.35 29.00 -1.60
C TYR A 93 2.86 28.77 -1.72
N GLU A 94 3.67 29.67 -1.15
CA GLU A 94 5.14 29.56 -1.19
C GLU A 94 5.62 28.27 -0.54
N PHE A 95 5.03 27.90 0.60
CA PHE A 95 5.36 26.65 1.29
C PHE A 95 5.09 25.42 0.42
N LEU A 96 3.90 25.34 -0.20
CA LEU A 96 3.54 24.21 -1.07
C LEU A 96 4.43 24.16 -2.31
N ASP A 97 4.68 25.32 -2.94
CA ASP A 97 5.50 25.42 -4.15
C ASP A 97 6.95 25.01 -3.89
N ALA A 98 7.55 25.48 -2.79
CA ALA A 98 8.90 25.10 -2.38
C ALA A 98 9.02 23.59 -2.15
N ASN A 99 8.09 22.97 -1.41
CA ASN A 99 8.13 21.53 -1.16
C ASN A 99 7.89 20.71 -2.43
N LEU A 100 6.99 21.14 -3.33
CA LEU A 100 6.79 20.49 -4.63
C LEU A 100 8.03 20.58 -5.53
N SER A 101 8.77 21.70 -5.44
CA SER A 101 10.03 21.90 -6.15
C SER A 101 11.12 20.98 -5.61
N VAL A 102 11.23 20.82 -4.28
CA VAL A 102 12.15 19.84 -3.66
C VAL A 102 11.81 18.42 -4.11
N MET A 103 10.53 18.04 -4.14
CA MET A 103 10.11 16.73 -4.65
C MET A 103 10.52 16.52 -6.11
N ALA A 104 10.34 17.52 -6.98
CA ALA A 104 10.72 17.43 -8.38
C ALA A 104 12.24 17.30 -8.54
N ALA A 105 13.02 18.14 -7.85
CA ALA A 105 14.47 18.07 -7.88
C ALA A 105 15.00 16.73 -7.33
N ALA A 106 14.41 16.22 -6.26
CA ALA A 106 14.76 14.91 -5.71
C ALA A 106 14.50 13.78 -6.73
N HIS A 107 13.34 13.79 -7.38
CA HIS A 107 12.98 12.80 -8.40
C HIS A 107 13.95 12.80 -9.59
N GLU A 108 14.27 13.98 -10.13
CA GLU A 108 15.23 14.14 -11.25
C GLU A 108 16.64 13.69 -10.86
N ASN A 109 17.09 14.01 -9.64
CA ASN A 109 18.40 13.56 -9.15
C ASN A 109 18.48 12.04 -9.02
N VAL A 110 17.42 11.39 -8.49
CA VAL A 110 17.37 9.93 -8.39
C VAL A 110 17.40 9.30 -9.78
N LEU A 111 16.61 9.82 -10.74
CA LEU A 111 16.62 9.35 -12.12
C LEU A 111 18.01 9.45 -12.75
N SER A 112 18.66 10.61 -12.62
CA SER A 112 20.00 10.85 -13.17
C SER A 112 21.05 9.90 -12.58
N ASN A 113 21.04 9.71 -11.26
CA ASN A 113 21.98 8.81 -10.60
C ASN A 113 21.71 7.34 -10.94
N ALA A 114 20.45 6.90 -11.02
CA ALA A 114 20.11 5.54 -11.43
C ALA A 114 20.56 5.24 -12.88
N ILE A 115 20.49 6.23 -13.77
CA ILE A 115 21.06 6.11 -15.14
C ILE A 115 22.59 5.94 -15.08
N LYS A 116 23.28 6.67 -14.20
CA LYS A 116 24.74 6.54 -14.03
C LYS A 116 25.12 5.18 -13.47
N GLU A 117 24.41 4.68 -12.45
CA GLU A 117 24.58 3.33 -11.91
C GLU A 117 24.44 2.26 -13.00
N LYS A 118 23.36 2.33 -13.80
CA LYS A 118 23.15 1.42 -14.93
C LYS A 118 24.32 1.46 -15.93
N LYS A 119 24.83 2.65 -16.24
CA LYS A 119 25.99 2.80 -17.13
C LYS A 119 27.27 2.18 -16.55
N LEU A 120 27.47 2.25 -15.23
CA LEU A 120 28.61 1.60 -14.57
C LEU A 120 28.53 0.08 -14.70
N ILE A 121 27.38 -0.50 -14.39
CA ILE A 121 27.14 -1.95 -14.53
C ILE A 121 27.42 -2.42 -15.96
N ILE A 122 26.86 -1.74 -16.96
CA ILE A 122 27.06 -2.10 -18.38
C ILE A 122 28.56 -2.07 -18.76
N ARG A 123 29.35 -1.14 -18.21
CA ARG A 123 30.80 -1.08 -18.48
C ARG A 123 31.54 -2.28 -17.90
N VAL A 124 31.21 -2.68 -16.67
CA VAL A 124 31.80 -3.86 -16.05
C VAL A 124 31.44 -5.12 -16.84
N GLN A 125 30.17 -5.30 -17.20
CA GLN A 125 29.70 -6.48 -17.95
C GLN A 125 30.31 -6.61 -19.35
N LYS A 126 30.53 -5.49 -20.05
CA LYS A 126 31.08 -5.51 -21.41
C LYS A 126 32.57 -5.85 -21.45
N SER A 127 33.30 -5.68 -20.35
CA SER A 127 34.74 -5.88 -20.31
C SER A 127 35.09 -7.22 -19.68
N LYS A 128 35.77 -8.09 -20.42
CA LYS A 128 36.26 -9.38 -19.90
C LYS A 128 37.35 -9.23 -18.83
N LYS A 129 37.96 -8.04 -18.69
CA LYS A 129 39.09 -7.77 -17.78
C LYS A 129 38.71 -6.85 -16.62
N THR A 130 37.44 -6.47 -16.49
CA THR A 130 36.97 -5.54 -15.47
C THR A 130 35.95 -6.24 -14.61
N ASN A 131 36.14 -6.15 -13.30
CA ASN A 131 35.17 -6.56 -12.29
C ASN A 131 34.75 -5.33 -11.45
N ILE A 132 33.87 -5.55 -10.48
CA ILE A 132 33.34 -4.49 -9.62
C ILE A 132 34.45 -3.82 -8.77
N ASP A 133 35.50 -4.56 -8.44
CA ASP A 133 36.64 -4.08 -7.64
C ASP A 133 37.72 -3.39 -8.48
N THR A 134 37.55 -3.35 -9.80
CA THR A 134 38.51 -2.68 -10.69
C THR A 134 38.42 -1.18 -10.50
N LYS A 135 39.58 -0.51 -10.37
CA LYS A 135 39.69 0.95 -10.33
C LYS A 135 39.17 1.57 -11.63
N ILE A 136 38.35 2.61 -11.55
CA ILE A 136 37.85 3.32 -12.73
C ILE A 136 38.98 4.19 -13.29
N SER A 137 39.25 4.10 -14.59
CA SER A 137 40.26 4.94 -15.25
C SER A 137 39.98 6.43 -15.02
N GLY A 138 40.99 7.18 -14.56
CA GLY A 138 40.89 8.60 -14.25
C GLY A 138 40.17 8.93 -12.94
N LYS A 139 39.86 7.94 -12.09
CA LYS A 139 39.27 8.15 -10.76
C LYS A 139 39.97 7.32 -9.71
N ASP A 140 39.87 7.74 -8.45
CA ASP A 140 40.46 7.01 -7.33
C ASP A 140 39.61 5.84 -6.80
N ASN A 141 38.35 5.77 -7.21
CA ASN A 141 37.41 4.75 -6.75
C ASN A 141 37.26 3.57 -7.71
N THR A 142 36.86 2.43 -7.16
CA THR A 142 36.43 1.25 -7.92
C THR A 142 35.02 1.41 -8.48
N TYR A 143 34.60 0.52 -9.38
CA TYR A 143 33.21 0.50 -9.86
C TYR A 143 32.21 0.28 -8.73
N LEU A 144 32.52 -0.61 -7.77
CA LEU A 144 31.72 -0.87 -6.58
C LEU A 144 31.60 0.39 -5.70
N GLN A 145 32.72 1.03 -5.37
CA GLN A 145 32.72 2.25 -4.55
C GLN A 145 31.95 3.40 -5.23
N GLN A 146 32.14 3.58 -6.54
CA GLN A 146 31.40 4.58 -7.29
C GLN A 146 29.90 4.31 -7.33
N PHE A 147 29.51 3.03 -7.37
CA PHE A 147 28.10 2.63 -7.30
C PHE A 147 27.51 2.94 -5.92
N ILE A 148 28.20 2.57 -4.83
CA ILE A 148 27.77 2.86 -3.45
C ILE A 148 27.56 4.37 -3.25
N ILE A 149 28.50 5.21 -3.70
CA ILE A 149 28.37 6.68 -3.64
C ILE A 149 27.09 7.17 -4.35
N LEU A 150 26.72 6.54 -5.47
CA LEU A 150 25.49 6.89 -6.20
C LEU A 150 24.24 6.36 -5.46
N ASP A 151 24.27 5.15 -4.90
CA ASP A 151 23.17 4.55 -4.13
C ASP A 151 22.87 5.38 -2.88
N ASP A 152 23.90 5.76 -2.12
CA ASP A 152 23.78 6.63 -0.94
C ASP A 152 23.19 7.99 -1.30
N ALA A 153 23.68 8.59 -2.40
CA ALA A 153 23.12 9.85 -2.90
C ALA A 153 21.66 9.69 -3.32
N ILE A 154 21.28 8.55 -3.91
CA ILE A 154 19.88 8.24 -4.25
C ILE A 154 19.04 8.13 -2.97
N ASP A 155 19.48 7.39 -1.97
CA ASP A 155 18.73 7.19 -0.72
C ASP A 155 18.53 8.50 0.06
N LEU A 156 19.52 9.40 0.05
CA LEU A 156 19.37 10.77 0.58
C LEU A 156 18.28 11.55 -0.17
N ARG A 157 18.24 11.48 -1.51
CA ARG A 157 17.22 12.18 -2.31
C ARG A 157 15.83 11.56 -2.16
N LYS A 158 15.71 10.23 -2.04
CA LYS A 158 14.44 9.57 -1.69
C LYS A 158 13.92 10.07 -0.36
N SER A 159 14.81 10.25 0.62
CA SER A 159 14.46 10.77 1.96
C SER A 159 13.95 12.22 1.89
N ALA A 160 14.64 13.10 1.16
CA ALA A 160 14.18 14.48 0.93
C ALA A 160 12.80 14.56 0.25
N TYR A 161 12.52 13.65 -0.70
CA TYR A 161 11.21 13.54 -1.33
C TYR A 161 10.12 13.18 -0.31
N GLN A 162 10.35 12.18 0.55
CA GLN A 162 9.40 11.77 1.58
C GLN A 162 9.19 12.85 2.65
N GLU A 163 10.27 13.54 3.05
CA GLU A 163 10.19 14.63 4.01
C GLU A 163 9.31 15.78 3.48
N SER A 164 9.45 16.12 2.19
CA SER A 164 8.64 17.15 1.54
C SER A 164 7.15 16.78 1.52
N ILE A 165 6.82 15.51 1.25
CA ILE A 165 5.43 15.00 1.37
C ILE A 165 4.93 15.14 2.80
N SER A 166 5.73 14.72 3.79
CA SER A 166 5.35 14.81 5.21
C SER A 166 5.08 16.26 5.63
N LYS A 167 5.92 17.20 5.20
CA LYS A 167 5.75 18.64 5.41
C LYS A 167 4.44 19.16 4.81
N ILE A 168 4.14 18.79 3.56
CA ILE A 168 2.88 19.16 2.90
C ILE A 168 1.68 18.59 3.67
N LYS A 169 1.66 17.28 3.98
CA LYS A 169 0.58 16.65 4.75
C LYS A 169 0.33 17.37 6.07
N LYS A 170 1.39 17.62 6.85
CA LYS A 170 1.29 18.34 8.14
C LYS A 170 0.74 19.76 7.99
N ALA A 171 1.11 20.48 6.94
CA ALA A 171 0.61 21.84 6.70
C ALA A 171 -0.88 21.87 6.32
N LEU A 172 -1.36 20.83 5.64
CA LEU A 172 -2.76 20.68 5.24
C LEU A 172 -3.64 20.23 6.41
N VAL A 173 -3.17 19.32 7.26
CA VAL A 173 -3.90 18.87 8.46
C VAL A 173 -4.24 20.04 9.37
N LYS A 174 -3.35 21.04 9.49
CA LYS A 174 -3.59 22.28 10.25
C LYS A 174 -4.74 23.15 9.68
N ARG A 175 -5.26 22.79 8.52
CA ARG A 175 -6.34 23.48 7.79
C ARG A 175 -7.49 22.51 7.49
N ASP A 176 -7.62 21.47 8.31
CA ASP A 176 -8.65 20.43 8.19
C ASP A 176 -8.66 19.74 6.82
N MET A 177 -7.50 19.61 6.18
CA MET A 177 -7.35 18.96 4.88
C MET A 177 -6.35 17.81 4.95
N ASP A 178 -6.67 16.71 4.26
CA ASP A 178 -5.79 15.57 4.09
C ASP A 178 -5.36 15.43 2.65
N LEU A 179 -4.05 15.25 2.44
CA LEU A 179 -3.50 14.82 1.16
C LEU A 179 -3.40 13.29 1.17
N VAL A 180 -4.38 12.65 0.56
CA VAL A 180 -4.54 11.21 0.59
C VAL A 180 -3.80 10.56 -0.57
N PHE A 181 -2.95 9.58 -0.26
CA PHE A 181 -2.25 8.76 -1.23
C PHE A 181 -2.94 7.38 -1.27
N ILE A 182 -3.58 7.06 -2.39
CA ILE A 182 -4.40 5.84 -2.52
C ILE A 182 -3.56 4.58 -2.27
N LYS A 183 -2.29 4.59 -2.67
CA LYS A 183 -1.36 3.48 -2.43
C LYS A 183 -1.13 3.25 -0.93
N GLU A 184 -1.04 4.30 -0.13
CA GLU A 184 -0.87 4.18 1.33
C GLU A 184 -2.11 3.56 1.97
N GLN A 185 -3.31 4.00 1.59
CA GLN A 185 -4.57 3.41 2.07
C GLN A 185 -4.71 1.93 1.70
N LYS A 186 -4.35 1.55 0.47
CA LYS A 186 -4.34 0.14 0.06
C LYS A 186 -3.38 -0.70 0.91
N ASN A 187 -2.22 -0.15 1.30
CA ASN A 187 -1.28 -0.85 2.16
C ASN A 187 -1.86 -1.10 3.57
N GLU A 188 -2.67 -0.19 4.10
CA GLU A 188 -3.36 -0.38 5.38
C GLU A 188 -4.39 -1.52 5.29
N TRP A 189 -5.09 -1.61 4.16
CA TRP A 189 -6.09 -2.65 3.90
C TRP A 189 -5.53 -4.04 3.60
N PHE A 190 -4.28 -4.10 3.13
CA PHE A 190 -3.62 -5.36 2.77
C PHE A 190 -3.70 -6.41 3.89
N PHE A 191 -3.42 -6.02 5.13
CA PHE A 191 -3.45 -6.95 6.26
C PHE A 191 -4.84 -7.52 6.55
N ILE A 192 -5.88 -6.70 6.39
CA ILE A 192 -7.27 -7.15 6.55
C ILE A 192 -7.61 -8.20 5.49
N THR A 193 -7.21 -7.96 4.24
CA THR A 193 -7.52 -8.86 3.13
C THR A 193 -6.71 -10.16 3.18
N GLU A 194 -5.46 -10.11 3.65
CA GLU A 194 -4.66 -11.31 3.88
C GLU A 194 -5.26 -12.19 4.99
N GLU A 195 -5.69 -11.59 6.10
CA GLU A 195 -6.32 -12.34 7.19
C GLU A 195 -7.60 -13.06 6.72
N LEU A 196 -8.43 -12.40 5.90
CA LEU A 196 -9.60 -13.00 5.30
C LEU A 196 -9.24 -14.17 4.37
N SER A 197 -8.20 -14.01 3.55
CA SER A 197 -7.69 -15.06 2.66
C SER A 197 -7.18 -16.26 3.44
N ASP A 198 -6.45 -16.04 4.53
CA ASP A 198 -5.95 -17.11 5.38
C ASP A 198 -7.09 -17.88 6.06
N LYS A 199 -8.09 -17.19 6.62
CA LYS A 199 -9.31 -17.82 7.15
C LYS A 199 -10.04 -18.64 6.09
N ARG A 200 -10.07 -18.18 4.83
CA ARG A 200 -10.68 -18.95 3.73
C ARG A 200 -9.95 -20.27 3.50
N LYS A 201 -8.60 -20.27 3.56
CA LYS A 201 -7.78 -21.48 3.34
C LYS A 201 -8.03 -22.55 4.41
N GLU A 202 -8.44 -22.16 5.62
CA GLU A 202 -8.79 -23.12 6.69
C GLU A 202 -9.95 -24.07 6.30
N PHE A 203 -10.81 -23.68 5.34
CA PHE A 203 -11.90 -24.53 4.87
C PHE A 203 -11.48 -25.55 3.80
N GLN A 204 -10.28 -25.42 3.21
CA GLN A 204 -9.84 -26.28 2.11
C GLN A 204 -9.88 -27.77 2.46
N PRO A 205 -9.37 -28.23 3.63
CA PRO A 205 -9.43 -29.64 4.00
C PRO A 205 -10.87 -30.20 4.08
N SER A 206 -11.82 -29.39 4.55
CA SER A 206 -13.23 -29.78 4.63
C SER A 206 -13.88 -29.88 3.26
N ILE A 207 -13.53 -28.98 2.34
CA ILE A 207 -13.97 -29.01 0.94
C ILE A 207 -13.40 -30.27 0.24
N ASP A 208 -12.12 -30.56 0.45
CA ASP A 208 -11.45 -31.73 -0.12
C ASP A 208 -12.09 -33.03 0.38
N LYS A 209 -12.36 -33.11 1.68
CA LYS A 209 -13.07 -34.25 2.29
C LYS A 209 -14.48 -34.43 1.72
N LEU A 210 -15.23 -33.35 1.56
CA LEU A 210 -16.58 -33.39 0.98
C LEU A 210 -16.55 -33.86 -0.48
N THR A 211 -15.54 -33.40 -1.23
CA THR A 211 -15.32 -33.80 -2.63
C THR A 211 -14.97 -35.29 -2.72
N ALA A 212 -14.06 -35.79 -1.88
CA ALA A 212 -13.74 -37.22 -1.79
C ALA A 212 -14.97 -38.07 -1.44
N SER A 213 -15.77 -37.60 -0.48
CA SER A 213 -17.02 -38.29 -0.09
C SER A 213 -18.02 -38.40 -1.24
N LEU A 214 -18.07 -37.41 -2.13
CA LEU A 214 -18.90 -37.48 -3.34
C LEU A 214 -18.39 -38.55 -4.31
N VAL A 215 -17.07 -38.61 -4.54
CA VAL A 215 -16.45 -39.62 -5.40
C VAL A 215 -16.76 -41.01 -4.88
N ASP A 216 -16.53 -41.26 -3.59
CA ASP A 216 -16.82 -42.56 -2.96
C ASP A 216 -18.32 -42.91 -3.06
N ALA A 217 -19.20 -41.93 -2.88
CA ALA A 217 -20.64 -42.13 -2.96
C ALA A 217 -21.10 -42.53 -4.37
N ILE A 218 -20.49 -41.95 -5.41
CA ILE A 218 -20.73 -42.28 -6.82
C ILE A 218 -20.20 -43.68 -7.15
N THR A 219 -18.98 -44.01 -6.70
CA THR A 219 -18.37 -45.33 -6.96
C THR A 219 -19.12 -46.47 -6.30
N ASN A 220 -19.70 -46.25 -5.11
CA ASN A 220 -20.38 -47.26 -4.33
C ASN A 220 -21.92 -47.21 -4.43
N GLU A 221 -22.48 -46.47 -5.40
CA GLU A 221 -23.94 -46.33 -5.65
C GLU A 221 -24.78 -46.02 -4.40
N THR A 222 -24.32 -45.08 -3.56
CA THR A 222 -24.98 -44.79 -2.27
C THR A 222 -26.13 -43.77 -2.38
N ASN A 223 -27.16 -43.92 -1.53
CA ASN A 223 -28.35 -43.05 -1.52
C ASN A 223 -28.11 -41.60 -1.04
N HIS A 224 -26.88 -41.21 -0.72
CA HIS A 224 -26.56 -39.87 -0.18
C HIS A 224 -25.90 -38.91 -1.19
N ILE A 225 -25.69 -39.35 -2.44
CA ILE A 225 -25.08 -38.55 -3.52
C ILE A 225 -25.77 -37.19 -3.69
N GLU A 226 -27.11 -37.15 -3.68
CA GLU A 226 -27.86 -35.91 -3.90
C GLU A 226 -27.62 -34.89 -2.77
N LYS A 227 -27.54 -35.35 -1.52
CA LYS A 227 -27.27 -34.48 -0.36
C LYS A 227 -25.88 -33.87 -0.45
N ILE A 228 -24.87 -34.70 -0.72
CA ILE A 228 -23.47 -34.27 -0.87
C ILE A 228 -23.34 -33.30 -2.05
N SER A 229 -23.96 -33.61 -3.19
CA SER A 229 -23.94 -32.75 -4.38
C SER A 229 -24.57 -31.37 -4.11
N LYS A 230 -25.73 -31.33 -3.42
CA LYS A 230 -26.37 -30.06 -3.01
C LYS A 230 -25.47 -29.23 -2.10
N GLN A 231 -24.74 -29.87 -1.18
CA GLN A 231 -23.81 -29.18 -0.29
C GLN A 231 -22.60 -28.64 -1.05
N LEU A 232 -22.02 -29.44 -1.96
CA LEU A 232 -20.90 -29.02 -2.79
C LEU A 232 -21.26 -27.83 -3.71
N ASN A 233 -22.47 -27.84 -4.29
CA ASN A 233 -22.99 -26.71 -5.08
C ASN A 233 -23.10 -25.42 -4.26
N LYS A 234 -23.48 -25.52 -2.97
CA LYS A 234 -23.50 -24.35 -2.07
C LYS A 234 -22.09 -23.85 -1.78
N VAL A 235 -21.14 -24.74 -1.53
CA VAL A 235 -19.72 -24.41 -1.35
C VAL A 235 -19.18 -23.69 -2.59
N GLU A 236 -19.42 -24.23 -3.79
CA GLU A 236 -18.97 -23.63 -5.04
C GLU A 236 -19.57 -22.23 -5.25
N SER A 237 -20.87 -22.07 -4.99
CA SER A 237 -21.56 -20.77 -5.08
C SER A 237 -20.94 -19.73 -4.13
N ILE A 238 -20.62 -20.12 -2.90
CA ILE A 238 -19.95 -19.24 -1.94
C ILE A 238 -18.53 -18.90 -2.41
N ASN A 239 -17.75 -19.89 -2.85
CA ASN A 239 -16.40 -19.68 -3.37
C ASN A 239 -16.36 -18.70 -4.55
N LYS A 240 -17.32 -18.78 -5.49
CA LYS A 240 -17.44 -17.80 -6.58
C LYS A 240 -17.64 -16.36 -6.08
N ARG A 241 -18.38 -16.18 -4.98
CA ARG A 241 -18.57 -14.86 -4.36
C ARG A 241 -17.31 -14.37 -3.66
N LEU A 242 -16.60 -15.25 -2.97
CA LEU A 242 -15.30 -14.94 -2.34
C LEU A 242 -14.26 -14.56 -3.40
N ASP A 243 -14.18 -15.29 -4.53
CA ASP A 243 -13.27 -14.97 -5.64
C ASP A 243 -13.55 -13.60 -6.26
N PHE A 244 -14.83 -13.21 -6.33
CA PHE A 244 -15.20 -11.88 -6.79
C PHE A 244 -14.71 -10.79 -5.83
N LEU A 245 -14.83 -11.02 -4.52
CA LEU A 245 -14.34 -10.08 -3.50
C LEU A 245 -12.81 -9.99 -3.51
N ASP A 246 -12.10 -11.12 -3.66
CA ASP A 246 -10.63 -11.13 -3.79
C ASP A 246 -10.19 -10.27 -5.00
N LYS A 247 -10.85 -10.41 -6.14
CA LYS A 247 -10.60 -9.57 -7.33
C LYS A 247 -10.89 -8.08 -7.07
N LEU A 248 -11.92 -7.77 -6.28
CA LEU A 248 -12.24 -6.40 -5.90
C LEU A 248 -11.13 -5.81 -5.02
N PHE A 249 -10.70 -6.52 -3.99
CA PHE A 249 -9.63 -6.09 -3.08
C PHE A 249 -8.31 -5.85 -3.83
N LEU A 250 -7.94 -6.73 -4.76
CA LEU A 250 -6.75 -6.58 -5.59
C LEU A 250 -6.75 -5.28 -6.42
N ASN A 251 -7.92 -4.81 -6.85
CA ASN A 251 -8.07 -3.67 -7.76
C ASN A 251 -8.68 -2.41 -7.10
N ILE A 252 -8.81 -2.38 -5.78
CA ILE A 252 -9.48 -1.26 -5.08
C ILE A 252 -8.75 0.07 -5.27
N ASP A 253 -7.42 0.04 -5.39
CA ASP A 253 -6.61 1.21 -5.75
C ASP A 253 -6.96 1.77 -7.13
N LYS A 254 -7.15 0.91 -8.13
CA LYS A 254 -7.56 1.35 -9.48
C LYS A 254 -8.97 1.94 -9.48
N ILE A 255 -9.87 1.38 -8.68
CA ILE A 255 -11.22 1.92 -8.50
C ILE A 255 -11.14 3.32 -7.89
N ALA A 256 -10.37 3.47 -6.82
CA ALA A 256 -10.14 4.76 -6.16
C ALA A 256 -9.47 5.77 -7.10
N GLU A 257 -8.43 5.37 -7.84
CA GLU A 257 -7.71 6.22 -8.80
C GLU A 257 -8.66 6.75 -9.89
N LYS A 258 -9.58 5.90 -10.37
CA LYS A 258 -10.60 6.28 -11.37
C LYS A 258 -11.62 7.25 -10.77
N GLN A 259 -12.13 6.99 -9.57
CA GLN A 259 -13.10 7.86 -8.89
C GLN A 259 -12.52 9.24 -8.56
N LYS A 260 -11.24 9.31 -8.17
CA LYS A 260 -10.57 10.56 -7.77
C LYS A 260 -9.78 11.24 -8.89
N GLY A 261 -9.67 10.59 -10.05
CA GLY A 261 -8.98 11.14 -11.21
C GLY A 261 -7.46 11.29 -11.02
N GLY A 262 -6.86 10.45 -10.16
CA GLY A 262 -5.43 10.48 -9.84
C GLY A 262 -5.07 9.57 -8.65
N ARG A 263 -3.76 9.40 -8.42
CA ARG A 263 -3.20 8.59 -7.31
C ARG A 263 -3.22 9.25 -5.96
N VAL A 264 -3.35 10.57 -6.00
CA VAL A 264 -3.31 11.48 -4.86
C VAL A 264 -4.47 12.44 -5.03
N TYR A 265 -5.18 12.70 -3.95
CA TYR A 265 -6.28 13.65 -3.94
C TYR A 265 -6.30 14.42 -2.62
N LEU A 266 -6.94 15.59 -2.65
CA LEU A 266 -7.11 16.44 -1.48
C LEU A 266 -8.51 16.20 -0.91
N LYS A 267 -8.59 15.92 0.38
CA LYS A 267 -9.82 15.66 1.13
C LYS A 267 -10.00 16.78 2.16
N LYS A 268 -11.19 17.38 2.24
CA LYS A 268 -11.48 18.55 3.12
C LYS A 268 -11.95 18.19 4.54
N SER A 269 -12.14 16.92 4.82
CA SER A 269 -12.47 16.44 6.16
C SER A 269 -12.24 14.94 6.19
N SER A 270 -11.52 14.48 7.20
CA SER A 270 -11.26 13.05 7.44
C SER A 270 -12.53 12.27 7.78
N GLU A 271 -13.61 12.94 8.20
CA GLU A 271 -14.83 12.32 8.71
C GLU A 271 -15.66 11.63 7.62
N PHE A 272 -15.62 12.15 6.39
CA PHE A 272 -16.41 11.61 5.29
C PHE A 272 -15.65 10.50 4.58
N LYS A 273 -16.19 9.27 4.62
CA LYS A 273 -15.63 8.17 3.85
C LYS A 273 -15.95 8.32 2.37
N GLU A 274 -14.97 7.99 1.54
CA GLU A 274 -15.15 7.97 0.10
C GLU A 274 -15.91 6.72 -0.35
N GLU A 275 -16.56 6.79 -1.52
CA GLU A 275 -17.40 5.68 -2.00
C GLU A 275 -16.62 4.35 -2.11
N TYR A 276 -15.35 4.39 -2.55
CA TYR A 276 -14.51 3.20 -2.60
C TYR A 276 -14.12 2.68 -1.20
N GLU A 277 -13.97 3.55 -0.20
CA GLU A 277 -13.70 3.17 1.19
C GLU A 277 -14.92 2.45 1.78
N ILE A 278 -16.12 3.02 1.58
CA ILE A 278 -17.39 2.39 1.98
C ILE A 278 -17.56 1.03 1.28
N ARG A 279 -17.24 0.97 -0.01
CA ARG A 279 -17.31 -0.27 -0.79
C ARG A 279 -16.35 -1.32 -0.24
N PHE A 280 -15.11 -0.95 0.08
CA PHE A 280 -14.14 -1.85 0.69
C PHE A 280 -14.67 -2.42 2.01
N GLU A 281 -15.15 -1.57 2.92
CA GLU A 281 -15.68 -1.99 4.22
C GLU A 281 -16.89 -2.92 4.10
N LYS A 282 -17.79 -2.63 3.16
CA LYS A 282 -18.92 -3.50 2.87
C LYS A 282 -18.46 -4.86 2.34
N SER A 283 -17.49 -4.86 1.43
CA SER A 283 -16.90 -6.08 0.88
C SER A 283 -16.21 -6.95 1.94
N VAL A 284 -15.55 -6.34 2.93
CA VAL A 284 -14.99 -7.06 4.09
C VAL A 284 -16.11 -7.77 4.87
N LYS A 285 -17.18 -7.05 5.22
CA LYS A 285 -18.33 -7.64 5.93
C LYS A 285 -19.02 -8.76 5.15
N ASP A 286 -19.17 -8.57 3.84
CA ASP A 286 -19.73 -9.60 2.96
C ASP A 286 -18.82 -10.85 2.94
N TYR A 287 -17.50 -10.67 2.91
CA TYR A 287 -16.53 -11.77 2.97
C TYR A 287 -16.68 -12.59 4.25
N GLU A 288 -16.68 -11.91 5.41
CA GLU A 288 -16.86 -12.54 6.72
C GLU A 288 -18.16 -13.34 6.79
N LYS A 289 -19.26 -12.77 6.27
CA LYS A 289 -20.54 -13.47 6.18
C LYS A 289 -20.46 -14.73 5.31
N TYR A 290 -19.73 -14.69 4.20
CA TYR A 290 -19.55 -15.87 3.35
C TYR A 290 -18.68 -16.94 4.01
N LEU A 291 -17.65 -16.56 4.77
CA LEU A 291 -16.87 -17.50 5.57
C LEU A 291 -17.72 -18.16 6.66
N GLU A 292 -18.60 -17.40 7.32
CA GLU A 292 -19.53 -17.95 8.29
C GLU A 292 -20.52 -18.93 7.65
N ASN A 293 -21.03 -18.61 6.45
CA ASN A 293 -21.87 -19.54 5.70
C ASN A 293 -21.12 -20.84 5.36
N LEU A 294 -19.83 -20.78 4.98
CA LEU A 294 -19.00 -21.98 4.77
C LEU A 294 -18.88 -22.79 6.06
N ARG A 295 -18.59 -22.13 7.18
CA ARG A 295 -18.52 -22.78 8.50
C ARG A 295 -19.80 -23.54 8.83
N GLN A 296 -20.96 -22.93 8.63
CA GLN A 296 -22.26 -23.57 8.88
C GLN A 296 -22.54 -24.78 7.97
N LEU A 297 -21.94 -24.83 6.77
CA LEU A 297 -22.04 -25.99 5.89
C LEU A 297 -21.22 -27.18 6.38
N PHE A 298 -20.18 -27.00 7.19
CA PHE A 298 -19.30 -28.07 7.66
C PHE A 298 -19.49 -28.47 9.12
N ILE A 299 -20.31 -27.72 9.88
CA ILE A 299 -20.65 -28.03 11.27
C ILE A 299 -21.79 -29.08 11.39
N ASN A 300 -22.50 -29.36 10.29
CA ASN A 300 -23.61 -30.34 10.24
C ASN A 300 -23.20 -31.70 9.68
#